data_AF-A0A3C0KS56-F1
#
_entry.id   AF-A0A3C0KS56-F1
#
_cell.length_a   1.000
_cell.length_b   1.000
_cell.length_c   1.000
_cell.angle_alpha   90.00
_cell.angle_beta   90.00
_cell.angle_gamma   90.00
#
_symmetry.space_group_name_H-M   'P 1'
#
loop_
_entity.id
_entity.type
_entity.pdbx_description
1 polymer ?
#
loop_
_entity_poly.entity_id
_entity_poly.type
_entity_poly.pdbx_seq_one_letter_code
_entity_poly.pdbx_strand_id
1 'polypeptide(L)'
;MASKKQRRTATVKTKQQKRKMKKSVLFLVITALVGFLVFFFLTLFDYVYPPVDGQGKVAKKKDKQEVTVYFSDANERFLVPEKRYVPKEEKPSDQARELVKVLLDGSRTGFVNTFPEKVEVTNVKIDDGTAYVSFNKNLTKNHPGGSASEMATIYSLTNTLTANIPTIKKVKIMIAGKEIDSIKGHIDTRQAFGANKELIVQAVKEK
;
A
#
# COMPACT_ATOMS: atom_id res chain seq x y z
N MET A 1 68.09 -14.75 57.10
CA MET A 1 67.42 -13.43 57.23
C MET A 1 67.43 -12.73 55.87
N ALA A 2 66.32 -12.74 55.11
CA ALA A 2 66.23 -12.03 53.83
C ALA A 2 65.75 -10.59 54.03
N SER A 3 66.52 -9.63 53.52
CA SER A 3 66.43 -8.18 53.76
C SER A 3 65.10 -7.56 53.27
N LYS A 4 64.53 -6.66 54.09
CA LYS A 4 63.28 -5.91 53.87
C LYS A 4 63.20 -5.18 52.50
N LYS A 5 64.33 -4.96 51.81
CA LYS A 5 64.36 -4.35 50.46
C LYS A 5 63.84 -5.26 49.34
N GLN A 6 64.07 -6.58 49.40
CA GLN A 6 63.64 -7.50 48.32
C GLN A 6 62.13 -7.79 48.31
N ARG A 7 61.46 -7.71 49.47
CA ARG A 7 60.01 -7.93 49.57
C ARG A 7 59.17 -6.77 48.99
N ARG A 8 59.69 -5.54 49.00
CA ARG A 8 59.00 -4.36 48.45
C ARG A 8 59.04 -4.30 46.91
N THR A 9 60.11 -4.78 46.27
CA THR A 9 60.20 -4.79 44.80
C THR A 9 59.35 -5.89 44.16
N ALA A 10 59.19 -7.03 44.83
CA ALA A 10 58.32 -8.13 44.37
C ALA A 10 56.81 -7.77 44.42
N THR A 11 56.36 -7.04 45.44
CA THR A 11 54.95 -6.61 45.56
C THR A 11 54.59 -5.46 44.61
N VAL A 12 55.56 -4.61 44.24
CA VAL A 12 55.37 -3.53 43.24
C VAL A 12 55.30 -4.10 41.82
N LYS A 13 56.17 -5.06 41.46
CA LYS A 13 56.14 -5.72 40.14
C LYS A 13 54.83 -6.50 39.91
N THR A 14 54.34 -7.23 40.91
CA THR A 14 53.07 -7.97 40.82
C THR A 14 51.85 -7.05 40.69
N LYS A 15 51.86 -5.87 41.34
CA LYS A 15 50.78 -4.87 41.22
C LYS A 15 50.77 -4.18 39.84
N GLN A 16 51.94 -3.91 39.27
CA GLN A 16 52.06 -3.36 37.90
C GLN A 16 51.64 -4.38 36.84
N GLN A 17 52.02 -5.65 36.99
CA GLN A 17 51.63 -6.74 36.09
C GLN A 17 50.12 -6.97 36.10
N LYS A 18 49.47 -6.96 37.28
CA LYS A 18 47.99 -7.03 37.40
C LYS A 18 47.28 -5.85 36.71
N ARG A 19 47.84 -4.63 36.74
CA ARG A 19 47.28 -3.46 36.04
C ARG A 19 47.44 -3.56 34.52
N LYS A 20 48.59 -4.03 34.03
CA LYS A 20 48.78 -4.32 32.59
C LYS A 20 47.85 -5.42 32.10
N MET A 21 47.67 -6.49 32.89
CA MET A 21 46.76 -7.58 32.57
C MET A 21 45.30 -7.13 32.52
N LYS A 22 44.84 -6.32 33.48
CA LYS A 22 43.48 -5.74 33.45
C LYS A 22 43.24 -4.83 32.23
N LYS A 23 44.22 -4.02 31.82
CA LYS A 23 44.11 -3.20 30.59
C LYS A 23 44.08 -4.06 29.32
N SER A 24 44.85 -5.15 29.28
CA SER A 24 44.84 -6.11 28.17
C SER A 24 43.50 -6.85 28.05
N VAL A 25 42.96 -7.33 29.17
CA VAL A 25 41.63 -7.97 29.22
C VAL A 25 40.54 -6.99 28.81
N LEU A 26 40.58 -5.74 29.28
CA LEU A 26 39.62 -4.71 28.88
C LEU A 26 39.67 -4.44 27.36
N PHE A 27 40.87 -4.40 26.77
CA PHE A 27 41.04 -4.24 25.33
C PHE A 27 40.47 -5.42 24.54
N LEU A 28 40.67 -6.65 25.01
CA LEU A 28 40.08 -7.86 24.41
C LEU A 28 38.54 -7.87 24.49
N VAL A 29 37.98 -7.44 25.61
CA VAL A 29 36.52 -7.35 25.75
C VAL A 29 35.94 -6.28 24.82
N ILE A 30 36.58 -5.11 24.71
CA ILE A 30 36.14 -4.04 23.81
C ILE A 30 36.20 -4.49 22.36
N THR A 31 37.27 -5.15 21.94
CA THR A 31 37.41 -5.65 20.55
C THR A 31 36.37 -6.72 20.24
N ALA A 32 36.06 -7.62 21.17
CA ALA A 32 34.97 -8.59 21.02
C ALA A 32 33.59 -7.91 20.93
N LEU A 33 33.34 -6.88 21.74
CA LEU A 33 32.10 -6.10 21.72
C LEU A 33 31.91 -5.33 20.42
N VAL A 34 32.97 -4.70 19.92
CA VAL A 34 32.94 -4.00 18.63
C VAL A 34 32.75 -4.98 17.48
N GLY A 35 33.44 -6.13 17.49
CA GLY A 35 33.24 -7.19 16.50
C GLY A 35 31.82 -7.73 16.52
N PHE A 36 31.26 -7.95 17.71
CA PHE A 36 29.86 -8.35 17.87
C PHE A 36 28.90 -7.27 17.35
N LEU A 37 29.13 -5.98 17.64
CA LEU A 37 28.32 -4.89 17.11
C LEU A 37 28.38 -4.82 15.58
N VAL A 38 29.57 -4.95 14.98
CA VAL A 38 29.71 -4.94 13.51
C VAL A 38 29.00 -6.15 12.91
N PHE A 39 29.19 -7.35 13.45
CA PHE A 39 28.50 -8.55 12.99
C PHE A 39 26.97 -8.44 13.16
N PHE A 40 26.51 -7.95 14.30
CA PHE A 40 25.10 -7.70 14.57
C PHE A 40 24.51 -6.68 13.61
N PHE A 41 25.23 -5.58 13.34
CA PHE A 41 24.79 -4.58 12.37
C PHE A 41 24.76 -5.16 10.96
N LEU A 42 25.77 -5.93 10.52
CA LEU A 42 25.77 -6.55 9.18
C LEU A 42 24.61 -7.55 9.03
N THR A 43 24.40 -8.43 10.01
CA THR A 43 23.30 -9.40 9.99
C THR A 43 21.93 -8.73 10.06
N LEU A 44 21.78 -7.69 10.88
CA LEU A 44 20.54 -6.92 10.96
C LEU A 44 20.30 -6.12 9.67
N PHE A 45 21.36 -5.58 9.06
CA PHE A 45 21.26 -4.86 7.79
C PHE A 45 20.85 -5.79 6.66
N ASP A 46 21.42 -7.00 6.55
CA ASP A 46 20.99 -8.00 5.57
C ASP A 46 19.55 -8.47 5.81
N TYR A 47 19.10 -8.53 7.07
CA TYR A 47 17.72 -8.90 7.38
C TYR A 47 16.70 -7.79 7.02
N VAL A 48 17.04 -6.53 7.31
CA VAL A 48 16.18 -5.36 7.06
C VAL A 48 16.27 -4.89 5.59
N TYR A 49 17.44 -5.05 4.98
CA TYR A 49 17.79 -4.66 3.61
C TYR A 49 18.54 -5.82 2.94
N PRO A 50 17.84 -6.88 2.49
CA PRO A 50 18.47 -8.01 1.83
C PRO A 50 19.33 -7.52 0.66
N PRO A 51 20.59 -7.99 0.55
CA PRO A 51 21.45 -7.67 -0.58
C PRO A 51 20.74 -8.06 -1.87
N VAL A 52 20.86 -7.22 -2.88
CA VAL A 52 20.19 -7.43 -4.18
C VAL A 52 20.97 -8.48 -4.97
N ASP A 53 21.03 -9.70 -4.46
CA ASP A 53 21.43 -10.87 -5.22
C ASP A 53 20.22 -11.38 -6.03
N GLY A 54 20.48 -11.73 -7.29
CA GLY A 54 19.47 -11.91 -8.35
C GLY A 54 18.49 -13.08 -8.17
N GLN A 55 18.20 -13.52 -6.95
CA GLN A 55 17.24 -14.58 -6.65
C GLN A 55 16.27 -14.24 -5.50
N GLY A 56 16.27 -13.00 -5.01
CA GLY A 56 15.11 -12.46 -4.30
C GLY A 56 14.02 -12.06 -5.29
N LYS A 57 12.74 -12.31 -4.98
CA LYS A 57 11.61 -11.68 -5.68
C LYS A 57 11.72 -10.16 -5.49
N VAL A 58 12.52 -9.52 -6.35
CA VAL A 58 12.50 -8.09 -6.56
C VAL A 58 11.05 -7.80 -6.89
N ALA A 59 10.33 -7.17 -5.95
CA ALA A 59 9.15 -6.43 -6.33
C ALA A 59 9.64 -5.48 -7.41
N LYS A 60 9.44 -5.86 -8.69
CA LYS A 60 9.77 -5.04 -9.86
C LYS A 60 9.39 -3.64 -9.43
N LYS A 61 10.33 -2.70 -9.41
CA LYS A 61 10.02 -1.29 -9.19
C LYS A 61 9.16 -0.90 -10.39
N LYS A 62 7.87 -1.19 -10.32
CA LYS A 62 6.92 -1.00 -11.40
C LYS A 62 6.88 0.49 -11.65
N ASP A 63 7.06 0.88 -12.90
CA ASP A 63 6.91 2.27 -13.30
C ASP A 63 5.57 2.77 -12.79
N LYS A 64 5.56 3.95 -12.15
CA LYS A 64 4.32 4.55 -11.69
C LYS A 64 3.73 5.37 -12.84
N GLN A 65 2.41 5.31 -12.97
CA GLN A 65 1.66 6.18 -13.88
C GLN A 65 0.70 7.07 -13.11
N GLU A 66 0.49 8.27 -13.61
CA GLU A 66 -0.57 9.15 -13.11
C GLU A 66 -1.92 8.64 -13.61
N VAL A 67 -2.87 8.52 -12.70
CA VAL A 67 -4.26 8.08 -12.94
C VAL A 67 -5.23 9.06 -12.30
N THR A 68 -6.45 9.08 -12.81
CA THR A 68 -7.54 9.93 -12.30
C THR A 68 -8.58 9.07 -11.60
N VAL A 69 -8.78 9.27 -10.32
CA VAL A 69 -9.72 8.52 -9.49
C VAL A 69 -10.85 9.44 -9.08
N TYR A 70 -12.09 8.98 -9.14
CA TYR A 70 -13.26 9.83 -8.88
C TYR A 70 -13.84 9.52 -7.50
N PHE A 71 -14.01 10.55 -6.68
CA PHE A 71 -14.67 10.48 -5.37
C PHE A 71 -15.90 11.37 -5.33
N SER A 72 -16.76 11.22 -4.34
CA SER A 72 -17.97 12.04 -4.23
C SER A 72 -17.64 13.41 -3.62
N ASP A 73 -18.34 14.45 -4.07
CA ASP A 73 -18.38 15.72 -3.36
C ASP A 73 -19.16 15.59 -2.03
N ALA A 74 -19.11 16.63 -1.21
CA ALA A 74 -19.75 16.64 0.11
C ALA A 74 -21.28 16.52 0.06
N ASN A 75 -21.90 16.83 -1.08
CA ASN A 75 -23.35 16.79 -1.27
C ASN A 75 -23.84 15.54 -2.01
N GLU A 76 -22.95 14.58 -2.32
CA GLU A 76 -23.25 13.37 -3.10
C GLU A 76 -23.91 13.64 -4.46
N ARG A 77 -23.63 14.81 -5.04
CA ARG A 77 -24.24 15.25 -6.30
C ARG A 77 -23.30 15.07 -7.47
N PHE A 78 -22.01 15.26 -7.25
CA PHE A 78 -21.00 15.20 -8.29
C PHE A 78 -19.78 14.40 -7.85
N LEU A 79 -19.04 13.94 -8.85
CA LEU A 79 -17.79 13.23 -8.72
C LEU A 79 -16.64 14.20 -8.98
N VAL A 80 -15.70 14.23 -8.05
CA VAL A 80 -14.51 15.08 -8.11
C VAL A 80 -13.30 14.21 -8.51
N PRO A 81 -12.54 14.61 -9.54
CA PRO A 81 -11.33 13.90 -9.93
C PRO A 81 -10.20 14.16 -8.92
N GLU A 82 -9.52 13.10 -8.52
CA GLU A 82 -8.31 13.11 -7.69
C GLU A 82 -7.18 12.40 -8.46
N LYS A 83 -6.04 13.08 -8.64
CA LYS A 83 -4.88 12.51 -9.33
C LYS A 83 -4.05 11.64 -8.39
N ARG A 84 -3.67 10.45 -8.83
CA ARG A 84 -2.85 9.51 -8.06
C ARG A 84 -1.77 8.87 -8.91
N TYR A 85 -0.64 8.55 -8.28
CA TYR A 85 0.39 7.72 -8.90
C TYR A 85 0.23 6.28 -8.44
N VAL A 86 -0.03 5.39 -9.39
CA VAL A 86 -0.22 3.96 -9.14
C VAL A 86 0.80 3.14 -9.93
N PRO A 87 1.21 1.96 -9.45
CA PRO A 87 2.03 1.05 -10.24
C PRO A 87 1.35 0.73 -11.58
N LYS A 88 2.14 0.75 -12.66
CA LYS A 88 1.69 0.32 -13.98
C LYS A 88 1.77 -1.20 -14.06
N GLU A 89 0.66 -1.80 -14.47
CA GLU A 89 0.53 -3.22 -14.72
C GLU A 89 0.55 -3.51 -16.23
N GLU A 90 1.07 -4.67 -16.60
CA GLU A 90 1.15 -5.10 -18.01
C GLU A 90 -0.23 -5.50 -18.54
N LYS A 91 -1.07 -6.15 -17.72
CA LYS A 91 -2.41 -6.59 -18.09
C LYS A 91 -3.47 -5.54 -17.71
N PRO A 92 -4.41 -5.20 -18.61
CA PRO A 92 -5.50 -4.28 -18.28
C PRO A 92 -6.36 -4.72 -17.08
N SER A 93 -6.57 -6.03 -16.89
CA SER A 93 -7.32 -6.57 -15.75
C SER A 93 -6.62 -6.32 -14.42
N ASP A 94 -5.30 -6.46 -14.39
CA ASP A 94 -4.48 -6.23 -13.19
C ASP A 94 -4.42 -4.73 -12.89
N GLN A 95 -4.29 -3.90 -13.92
CA GLN A 95 -4.37 -2.44 -13.78
C GLN A 95 -5.74 -2.01 -13.22
N ALA A 96 -6.83 -2.56 -13.75
CA ALA A 96 -8.17 -2.28 -13.27
C ALA A 96 -8.32 -2.67 -11.80
N ARG A 97 -7.84 -3.86 -11.41
CA ARG A 97 -7.85 -4.30 -10.01
C ARG A 97 -7.10 -3.34 -9.10
N GLU A 98 -5.95 -2.83 -9.52
CA GLU A 98 -5.17 -1.86 -8.74
C GLU A 98 -5.91 -0.53 -8.59
N LEU A 99 -6.53 -0.02 -9.65
CA LEU A 99 -7.36 1.19 -9.58
C LEU A 99 -8.55 1.03 -8.62
N VAL A 100 -9.18 -0.15 -8.61
CA VAL A 100 -10.27 -0.43 -7.67
C VAL A 100 -9.76 -0.44 -6.23
N LYS A 101 -8.60 -1.01 -5.93
CA LYS A 101 -8.03 -0.92 -4.57
C LYS A 101 -7.78 0.53 -4.17
N VAL A 102 -7.25 1.33 -5.08
CA VAL A 102 -7.00 2.76 -4.83
C VAL A 102 -8.30 3.53 -4.55
N LEU A 103 -9.42 3.16 -5.19
CA LEU A 103 -10.74 3.68 -4.84
C LEU A 103 -11.18 3.26 -3.45
N LEU A 104 -10.98 1.97 -3.10
CA LEU A 104 -11.36 1.40 -1.81
C LEU A 104 -10.53 1.93 -0.63
N ASP A 105 -9.29 2.35 -0.89
CA ASP A 105 -8.44 3.04 0.09
C ASP A 105 -9.00 4.42 0.48
N GLY A 106 -9.97 4.94 -0.27
CA GLY A 106 -10.62 6.23 -0.02
C GLY A 106 -9.82 7.44 -0.49
N SER A 107 -10.40 8.65 -0.39
CA SER A 107 -9.79 9.92 -0.83
C SER A 107 -8.60 10.34 0.04
N ARG A 108 -7.59 10.97 -0.57
CA ARG A 108 -6.45 11.58 0.14
C ARG A 108 -6.61 13.08 0.32
N THR A 109 -7.56 13.68 -0.37
CA THR A 109 -7.84 15.12 -0.34
C THR A 109 -9.12 15.45 0.43
N GLY A 110 -9.70 14.46 1.13
CA GLY A 110 -10.87 14.65 1.99
C GLY A 110 -12.22 14.62 1.26
N PHE A 111 -12.28 14.14 0.02
CA PHE A 111 -13.55 13.89 -0.66
C PHE A 111 -14.28 12.70 -0.03
N VAL A 112 -15.60 12.62 -0.26
CA VAL A 112 -16.44 11.58 0.32
C VAL A 112 -16.16 10.25 -0.38
N ASN A 113 -15.89 9.22 0.42
CA ASN A 113 -15.66 7.87 -0.06
C ASN A 113 -16.95 7.30 -0.64
N THR A 114 -16.83 6.73 -1.84
CA THR A 114 -17.98 6.16 -2.57
C THR A 114 -18.18 4.68 -2.28
N PHE A 115 -17.24 4.04 -1.59
CA PHE A 115 -17.39 2.65 -1.14
C PHE A 115 -17.43 2.60 0.39
N PRO A 116 -18.29 1.76 0.99
CA PRO A 116 -18.29 1.58 2.42
C PRO A 116 -17.03 0.84 2.88
N GLU A 117 -16.69 0.98 4.16
CA GLU A 117 -15.54 0.30 4.74
C GLU A 117 -15.66 -1.23 4.63
N LYS A 118 -14.49 -1.89 4.59
CA LYS A 118 -14.33 -3.36 4.54
C LYS A 118 -14.81 -4.00 3.23
N VAL A 119 -15.09 -3.19 2.21
CA VAL A 119 -15.30 -3.71 0.85
C VAL A 119 -13.96 -4.07 0.24
N GLU A 120 -13.91 -5.23 -0.41
CA GLU A 120 -12.72 -5.73 -1.08
C GLU A 120 -13.06 -6.17 -2.50
N VAL A 121 -12.16 -5.88 -3.44
CA VAL A 121 -12.23 -6.41 -4.80
C VAL A 121 -11.73 -7.86 -4.82
N THR A 122 -12.62 -8.77 -5.19
CA THR A 122 -12.37 -10.21 -5.24
C THR A 122 -11.85 -10.67 -6.59
N ASN A 123 -12.40 -10.12 -7.68
CA ASN A 123 -11.98 -10.47 -9.04
C ASN A 123 -12.25 -9.32 -10.02
N VAL A 124 -11.44 -9.23 -11.07
CA VAL A 124 -11.65 -8.33 -12.20
C VAL A 124 -11.38 -9.09 -13.50
N LYS A 125 -12.40 -9.18 -14.37
CA LYS A 125 -12.27 -9.72 -15.73
C LYS A 125 -12.63 -8.62 -16.72
N ILE A 126 -11.92 -8.54 -17.85
CA ILE A 126 -12.28 -7.66 -18.95
C ILE A 126 -12.63 -8.54 -20.15
N ASP A 127 -13.78 -8.32 -20.74
CA ASP A 127 -14.30 -9.08 -21.88
C ASP A 127 -15.10 -8.13 -22.77
N ASP A 128 -14.80 -8.13 -24.07
CA ASP A 128 -15.43 -7.26 -25.07
C ASP A 128 -15.65 -5.80 -24.63
N GLY A 129 -14.60 -5.18 -24.07
CA GLY A 129 -14.64 -3.81 -23.57
C GLY A 129 -15.48 -3.57 -22.32
N THR A 130 -16.01 -4.63 -21.70
CA THR A 130 -16.73 -4.59 -20.42
C THR A 130 -15.85 -5.12 -19.30
N ALA A 131 -15.66 -4.35 -18.24
CA ALA A 131 -14.98 -4.79 -17.02
C ALA A 131 -16.00 -5.35 -16.02
N TYR A 132 -15.90 -6.64 -15.73
CA TYR A 132 -16.65 -7.35 -14.71
C TYR A 132 -15.88 -7.29 -13.40
N VAL A 133 -16.36 -6.45 -12.48
CA VAL A 133 -15.70 -6.18 -11.20
C VAL A 133 -16.51 -6.82 -10.09
N SER A 134 -15.92 -7.83 -9.44
CA SER A 134 -16.55 -8.56 -8.35
C SER A 134 -16.03 -8.10 -6.99
N PHE A 135 -16.94 -7.78 -6.09
CA PHE A 135 -16.65 -7.39 -4.71
C PHE A 135 -17.07 -8.48 -3.71
N ASN A 136 -16.58 -8.36 -2.48
CA ASN A 136 -17.09 -9.18 -1.37
C ASN A 136 -18.52 -8.73 -0.97
N LYS A 137 -19.19 -9.52 -0.12
CA LYS A 137 -20.57 -9.25 0.33
C LYS A 137 -20.69 -7.98 1.20
N ASN A 138 -19.59 -7.36 1.60
CA ASN A 138 -19.64 -6.15 2.42
C ASN A 138 -20.15 -4.95 1.64
N LEU A 139 -20.08 -4.98 0.30
CA LEU A 139 -20.65 -3.94 -0.54
C LEU A 139 -22.15 -3.80 -0.28
N THR A 140 -22.96 -4.85 -0.47
CA THR A 140 -24.40 -4.77 -0.18
C THR A 140 -24.73 -4.64 1.30
N LYS A 141 -23.92 -5.22 2.20
CA LYS A 141 -24.21 -5.17 3.65
C LYS A 141 -24.04 -3.77 4.22
N ASN A 142 -22.92 -3.12 3.92
CA ASN A 142 -22.48 -1.88 4.58
C ASN A 142 -22.80 -0.62 3.77
N HIS A 143 -23.29 -0.75 2.53
CA HIS A 143 -23.61 0.43 1.72
C HIS A 143 -24.76 1.24 2.37
N PRO A 144 -24.66 2.58 2.44
CA PRO A 144 -25.68 3.41 3.07
C PRO A 144 -27.05 3.29 2.38
N GLY A 145 -27.04 3.00 1.08
CA GLY A 145 -28.24 2.93 0.24
C GLY A 145 -28.57 4.30 -0.34
N GLY A 146 -29.80 4.49 -0.80
CA GLY A 146 -30.22 5.71 -1.48
C GLY A 146 -29.71 5.81 -2.93
N SER A 147 -30.54 6.38 -3.80
CA SER A 147 -30.21 6.51 -5.24
C SER A 147 -28.95 7.34 -5.47
N ALA A 148 -28.76 8.42 -4.71
CA ALA A 148 -27.59 9.30 -4.85
C ALA A 148 -26.29 8.57 -4.51
N SER A 149 -26.22 7.93 -3.32
CA SER A 149 -25.02 7.21 -2.91
C SER A 149 -24.76 5.98 -3.79
N GLU A 150 -25.79 5.23 -4.22
CA GLU A 150 -25.60 4.12 -5.16
C GLU A 150 -25.08 4.60 -6.52
N MET A 151 -25.60 5.71 -7.07
CA MET A 151 -25.08 6.31 -8.29
C MET A 151 -23.63 6.76 -8.11
N ALA A 152 -23.30 7.39 -6.98
CA ALA A 152 -21.94 7.81 -6.68
C ALA A 152 -20.97 6.62 -6.69
N THR A 153 -21.32 5.49 -6.06
CA THR A 153 -20.55 4.24 -6.09
C THR A 153 -20.33 3.73 -7.50
N ILE A 154 -21.41 3.60 -8.27
CA ILE A 154 -21.39 3.03 -9.62
C ILE A 154 -20.55 3.88 -10.56
N TYR A 155 -20.78 5.19 -10.58
CA TYR A 155 -20.10 6.07 -11.53
C TYR A 155 -18.69 6.47 -11.08
N SER A 156 -18.40 6.48 -9.78
CA SER A 156 -17.03 6.57 -9.26
C SER A 156 -16.16 5.45 -9.84
N LEU A 157 -16.62 4.20 -9.72
CA LEU A 157 -15.96 3.03 -10.27
C LEU A 157 -15.86 3.12 -11.79
N THR A 158 -16.98 3.37 -12.46
CA THR A 158 -17.08 3.35 -13.92
C THR A 158 -16.21 4.42 -14.56
N ASN A 159 -16.29 5.67 -14.07
CA ASN A 159 -15.49 6.77 -14.58
C ASN A 159 -14.00 6.56 -14.30
N THR A 160 -13.64 6.03 -13.12
CA THR A 160 -12.24 5.72 -12.82
C THR A 160 -11.69 4.66 -13.77
N LEU A 161 -12.38 3.56 -14.02
CA LEU A 161 -11.87 2.49 -14.88
C LEU A 161 -11.79 2.94 -16.35
N THR A 162 -12.84 3.59 -16.84
CA THR A 162 -12.92 4.03 -18.25
C THR A 162 -11.97 5.20 -18.56
N ALA A 163 -11.69 6.09 -17.61
CA ALA A 163 -10.78 7.22 -17.82
C ALA A 163 -9.30 6.78 -17.90
N ASN A 164 -8.93 5.70 -17.21
CA ASN A 164 -7.54 5.27 -17.10
C ASN A 164 -7.20 4.07 -17.98
N ILE A 165 -8.20 3.31 -18.44
CA ILE A 165 -7.99 2.09 -19.23
C ILE A 165 -8.82 2.18 -20.52
N PRO A 166 -8.22 2.62 -21.64
CA PRO A 166 -8.96 2.91 -22.88
C PRO A 166 -9.73 1.72 -23.46
N THR A 167 -9.32 0.49 -23.16
CA THR A 167 -10.02 -0.73 -23.59
C THR A 167 -11.33 -0.96 -22.84
N ILE A 168 -11.50 -0.39 -21.64
CA ILE A 168 -12.75 -0.50 -20.86
C ILE A 168 -13.70 0.62 -21.30
N LYS A 169 -14.88 0.23 -21.79
CA LYS A 169 -15.98 1.12 -22.17
C LYS A 169 -17.16 1.05 -21.21
N LYS A 170 -17.37 -0.12 -20.61
CA LYS A 170 -18.44 -0.37 -19.66
C LYS A 170 -17.94 -1.12 -18.43
N VAL A 171 -18.65 -1.00 -17.32
CA VAL A 171 -18.34 -1.70 -16.08
C VAL A 171 -19.60 -2.39 -15.55
N LYS A 172 -19.46 -3.67 -15.21
CA LYS A 172 -20.49 -4.50 -14.59
C LYS A 172 -20.05 -4.81 -13.16
N ILE A 173 -20.91 -4.48 -12.19
CA ILE A 173 -20.67 -4.74 -10.78
C ILE A 173 -21.23 -6.13 -10.44
N MET A 174 -20.45 -6.90 -9.68
CA MET A 174 -20.79 -8.24 -9.24
C MET A 174 -20.45 -8.41 -7.76
N ILE A 175 -21.08 -9.36 -7.10
CA ILE A 175 -20.78 -9.72 -5.70
C ILE A 175 -20.51 -11.20 -5.60
N ALA A 176 -19.35 -11.55 -5.04
CA ALA A 176 -18.88 -12.92 -4.91
C ALA A 176 -18.97 -13.71 -6.23
N GLY A 177 -18.61 -13.07 -7.34
CA GLY A 177 -18.62 -13.63 -8.70
C GLY A 177 -20.01 -13.78 -9.32
N LYS A 178 -21.07 -13.29 -8.67
CA LYS A 178 -22.45 -13.37 -9.17
C LYS A 178 -22.99 -11.99 -9.55
N GLU A 179 -23.83 -11.98 -10.58
CA GLU A 179 -24.61 -10.80 -10.91
C GLU A 179 -25.62 -10.48 -9.80
N ILE A 180 -25.92 -9.19 -9.68
CA ILE A 180 -26.87 -8.66 -8.70
C ILE A 180 -27.84 -7.73 -9.42
N ASP A 181 -29.04 -7.58 -8.87
CA ASP A 181 -30.05 -6.67 -9.41
C ASP A 181 -29.81 -5.24 -8.93
N SER A 182 -29.31 -5.06 -7.70
CA SER A 182 -28.98 -3.75 -7.11
C SER A 182 -28.01 -3.90 -5.94
N ILE A 183 -27.41 -2.81 -5.45
CA ILE A 183 -26.55 -2.84 -4.25
C ILE A 183 -27.41 -2.78 -2.97
N LYS A 184 -28.43 -1.92 -2.95
CA LYS A 184 -29.38 -1.72 -1.85
C LYS A 184 -30.84 -1.53 -2.28
N GLY A 185 -31.13 -1.58 -3.58
CA GLY A 185 -32.51 -1.60 -4.09
C GLY A 185 -32.97 -0.35 -4.83
N HIS A 186 -32.13 0.68 -5.04
CA HIS A 186 -32.56 1.90 -5.71
C HIS A 186 -32.08 2.01 -7.15
N ILE A 187 -30.93 1.41 -7.49
CA ILE A 187 -30.38 1.41 -8.85
C ILE A 187 -30.31 -0.02 -9.41
N ASP A 188 -30.85 -0.20 -10.63
CA ASP A 188 -30.77 -1.45 -11.37
C ASP A 188 -29.35 -1.66 -11.93
N THR A 189 -28.69 -2.74 -11.52
CA THR A 189 -27.32 -3.12 -11.89
C THR A 189 -27.26 -4.36 -12.80
N ARG A 190 -28.42 -4.78 -13.35
CA ARG A 190 -28.48 -5.87 -14.33
C ARG A 190 -27.77 -5.53 -15.64
N GLN A 191 -27.66 -4.25 -15.99
CA GLN A 191 -26.89 -3.81 -17.14
C GLN A 191 -25.49 -3.28 -16.74
N ALA A 192 -24.55 -3.30 -17.68
CA ALA A 192 -23.24 -2.69 -17.50
C ALA A 192 -23.33 -1.17 -17.72
N PHE A 193 -22.61 -0.40 -16.91
CA PHE A 193 -22.62 1.05 -16.91
C PHE A 193 -21.52 1.61 -17.78
N GLY A 194 -21.85 2.59 -18.63
CA GLY A 194 -20.86 3.41 -19.33
C GLY A 194 -20.43 4.61 -18.50
N ALA A 195 -19.33 5.25 -18.90
CA ALA A 195 -18.89 6.49 -18.27
C ALA A 195 -19.97 7.57 -18.35
N ASN A 196 -20.19 8.30 -17.27
CA ASN A 196 -21.09 9.44 -17.23
C ASN A 196 -20.30 10.70 -16.86
N LYS A 197 -20.09 11.57 -17.84
CA LYS A 197 -19.33 12.82 -17.70
C LYS A 197 -20.14 13.94 -17.06
N GLU A 198 -21.46 13.87 -17.07
CA GLU A 198 -22.34 14.89 -16.48
C GLU A 198 -22.27 14.88 -14.96
N LEU A 199 -21.93 13.73 -14.39
CA LEU A 199 -21.73 13.57 -12.95
C LEU A 199 -20.35 14.06 -12.50
N ILE A 200 -19.44 14.43 -13.40
CA ILE A 200 -18.12 14.93 -13.00
C ILE A 200 -18.21 16.44 -12.82
N VAL A 201 -17.69 16.97 -11.71
CA VAL A 201 -17.57 18.43 -11.53
C VAL A 201 -16.74 18.96 -12.71
N GLN A 202 -17.37 19.75 -13.58
CA GLN A 202 -16.63 20.49 -14.59
C GLN A 202 -15.74 21.46 -13.81
N ALA A 203 -14.42 21.32 -13.95
CA ALA A 203 -13.50 22.29 -13.40
C ALA A 203 -13.99 23.66 -13.86
N VAL A 204 -14.45 24.48 -12.92
CA VAL A 204 -14.72 25.89 -13.17
C VAL A 204 -13.41 26.41 -13.72
N LYS A 205 -13.37 26.73 -15.02
CA LYS A 205 -12.23 27.41 -15.60
C LYS A 205 -12.11 28.72 -14.83
N GLU A 206 -11.16 28.79 -13.91
CA GLU A 206 -10.75 30.07 -13.34
C GLU A 206 -10.40 30.97 -14.53
N LYS A 207 -11.12 32.08 -14.64
CA LYS A 207 -10.92 33.11 -15.65
C LYS A 207 -9.70 33.95 -15.28
#